data_AF-A0A645B1F5-F1
#
_entry.id   AF-A0A645B1F5-F1
#
_cell.length_a   1.000
_cell.length_b   1.000
_cell.length_c   1.000
_cell.angle_alpha   90.00
_cell.angle_beta   90.00
_cell.angle_gamma   90.00
#
_symmetry.space_group_name_H-M   'P 1'
#
loop_
_entity.id
_entity.type
_entity.pdbx_description
1 polymer ?
#
loop_
_entity_poly.entity_id
_entity_poly.type
_entity_poly.pdbx_seq_one_letter_code
_entity_poly.pdbx_strand_id
1 'polypeptide(L)'
;MPGHALAILAAYPERSCFQEPVEVATRFGVTDFSKKLFCAGDEKTDRFIRSLLDEVMGVFPFPYIHIGGDEALKEDWKRCKKCQSLRKAQGLTNERELQGYFLNRMVAYLEQRGRRAIVWNDGLCDTLSSSAIAQDWTPFFIEGRGRTARHIRAGGQAIMSAYLRVYYDLPYALIPLKATYQYEPVFHNISGEQEGNILGVEAAIWTEWIDTEEKLFFNTLPRLAATAETGWTKRRTPYYAFLMRLKPHYDLYRRLGMTYARDVERPYSLWRRISGTWTFLRKETHAELLEQTRRDSHGDQSKNNKSKR
;
A
#
# COMPACT_ATOMS: atom_id res chain seq x y z
N MET A 1 0.62 -12.58 -0.33
CA MET A 1 1.09 -13.91 -0.78
C MET A 1 1.38 -13.88 -2.28
N PRO A 2 2.34 -14.66 -2.81
CA PRO A 2 3.19 -15.63 -2.12
C PRO A 2 4.39 -15.02 -1.38
N GLY A 3 4.74 -13.77 -1.71
CA GLY A 3 5.75 -12.97 -0.99
C GLY A 3 5.20 -12.38 0.31
N HIS A 4 6.07 -11.64 1.01
CA HIS A 4 5.77 -10.99 2.30
C HIS A 4 5.15 -11.95 3.34
N ALA A 5 5.56 -13.22 3.30
CA ALA A 5 5.02 -14.30 4.13
C ALA A 5 5.99 -14.76 5.23
N LEU A 6 7.08 -14.04 5.46
CA LEU A 6 8.20 -14.52 6.28
C LEU A 6 7.79 -14.83 7.73
N ALA A 7 6.88 -14.04 8.33
CA ALA A 7 6.36 -14.34 9.66
C ALA A 7 5.62 -15.69 9.72
N ILE A 8 4.86 -16.03 8.68
CA ILE A 8 4.18 -17.33 8.57
C ILE A 8 5.21 -18.43 8.31
N LEU A 9 6.20 -18.20 7.45
CA LEU A 9 7.25 -19.17 7.17
C LEU A 9 8.20 -19.40 8.34
N ALA A 10 8.35 -18.44 9.26
CA ALA A 10 9.08 -18.63 10.50
C ALA A 10 8.37 -19.62 11.43
N ALA A 11 7.03 -19.57 11.48
CA ALA A 11 6.21 -20.51 12.25
C ALA A 11 6.01 -21.86 11.54
N TYR A 12 5.92 -21.85 10.20
CA TYR A 12 5.65 -23.01 9.35
C TYR A 12 6.69 -23.11 8.22
N PRO A 13 7.97 -23.39 8.53
CA PRO A 13 9.05 -23.41 7.54
C PRO A 13 8.79 -24.42 6.44
N GLU A 14 8.08 -25.52 6.73
CA GLU A 14 7.72 -26.57 5.78
C GLU A 14 6.81 -26.08 4.63
N ARG A 15 6.26 -24.86 4.72
CA ARG A 15 5.48 -24.22 3.64
C ARG A 15 6.35 -23.50 2.61
N SER A 16 7.64 -23.32 2.88
CA SER A 16 8.62 -22.72 1.96
C SER A 16 9.20 -23.76 0.99
N CYS A 17 9.90 -23.30 -0.05
CA CYS A 17 10.50 -24.18 -1.07
C CYS A 17 11.54 -25.17 -0.52
N PHE A 18 12.34 -24.72 0.44
CA PHE A 18 13.48 -25.47 0.97
C PHE A 18 13.26 -25.96 2.40
N GLN A 19 12.17 -25.56 3.04
CA GLN A 19 11.81 -25.96 4.41
C GLN A 19 12.88 -25.62 5.45
N GLU A 20 13.69 -24.61 5.14
CA GLU A 20 14.72 -24.10 6.03
C GLU A 20 14.07 -23.21 7.09
N PRO A 21 14.51 -23.29 8.36
CA PRO A 21 14.13 -22.31 9.36
C PRO A 21 14.45 -20.89 8.90
N VAL A 22 13.54 -19.96 9.16
CA VAL A 22 13.71 -18.53 8.87
C VAL A 22 13.27 -17.73 10.09
N GLU A 23 13.90 -16.59 10.31
CA GLU A 23 13.51 -15.65 11.35
C GLU A 23 12.50 -14.63 10.81
N VAL A 24 11.71 -14.06 11.70
CA VAL A 24 10.84 -12.91 11.38
C VAL A 24 11.73 -11.73 10.97
N ALA A 25 11.35 -11.03 9.90
CA ALA A 25 12.11 -9.87 9.43
C ALA A 25 12.05 -8.75 10.46
N THR A 26 13.23 -8.32 10.92
CA THR A 26 13.42 -7.15 11.80
C THR A 26 13.99 -5.94 11.04
N ARG A 27 14.04 -6.04 9.72
CA ARG A 27 14.52 -5.00 8.81
C ARG A 27 13.50 -4.82 7.69
N PHE A 28 13.40 -3.61 7.16
CA PHE A 28 12.48 -3.27 6.07
C PHE A 28 13.10 -3.48 4.68
N GLY A 29 12.23 -3.49 3.68
CA GLY A 29 12.59 -3.49 2.27
C GLY A 29 12.67 -4.87 1.63
N VAL A 30 12.81 -4.86 0.31
CA VAL A 30 12.99 -6.05 -0.51
C VAL A 30 14.45 -6.50 -0.43
N THR A 31 14.72 -7.54 0.35
CA THR A 31 16.08 -8.02 0.64
C THR A 31 16.21 -9.53 0.42
N ASP A 32 17.28 -10.14 0.95
CA ASP A 32 17.53 -11.57 0.87
C ASP A 32 16.40 -12.44 1.42
N PHE A 33 15.64 -11.99 2.41
CA PHE A 33 14.50 -12.77 2.91
C PHE A 33 13.26 -12.66 2.01
N SER A 34 13.18 -11.69 1.11
CA SER A 34 12.03 -11.51 0.19
C SER A 34 11.96 -12.61 -0.89
N LYS A 35 13.04 -13.38 -1.07
CA LYS A 35 13.03 -14.61 -1.91
C LYS A 35 12.38 -15.81 -1.21
N LYS A 36 12.16 -15.75 0.11
CA LYS A 36 11.45 -16.78 0.87
C LYS A 36 9.95 -16.64 0.63
N LEU A 37 9.47 -17.32 -0.40
CA LEU A 37 8.06 -17.37 -0.79
C LEU A 37 7.38 -18.63 -0.25
N PHE A 38 6.05 -18.59 -0.14
CA PHE A 38 5.27 -19.82 -0.13
C PHE A 38 5.63 -20.70 -1.35
N CYS A 39 5.81 -22.00 -1.13
CA CYS A 39 6.14 -22.94 -2.19
C CYS A 39 4.93 -23.17 -3.11
N ALA A 40 4.95 -22.59 -4.30
CA ALA A 40 3.87 -22.78 -5.28
C ALA A 40 3.74 -24.23 -5.75
N GLY A 41 4.85 -24.98 -5.77
CA GLY A 41 4.88 -26.38 -6.17
C GLY A 41 4.46 -27.39 -5.09
N ASP A 42 4.04 -26.95 -3.91
CA ASP A 42 3.64 -27.85 -2.83
C ASP A 42 2.13 -27.77 -2.54
N GLU A 43 1.41 -28.85 -2.83
CA GLU A 43 -0.02 -28.97 -2.53
C GLU A 43 -0.35 -28.86 -1.03
N LYS A 44 0.59 -29.20 -0.15
CA LYS A 44 0.40 -28.98 1.29
C LYS A 44 0.41 -27.48 1.62
N THR A 45 1.17 -26.67 0.89
CA THR A 45 1.19 -25.22 1.06
C THR A 45 -0.11 -24.60 0.54
N ASP A 46 -0.59 -25.00 -0.64
CA ASP A 46 -1.89 -24.54 -1.16
C ASP A 46 -3.05 -24.86 -0.20
N ARG A 47 -3.13 -26.09 0.33
CA ARG A 47 -4.16 -26.45 1.32
C ARG A 47 -4.05 -25.64 2.62
N PHE A 48 -2.85 -25.39 3.10
CA PHE A 48 -2.63 -24.56 4.29
C PHE A 48 -3.17 -23.14 4.08
N ILE A 49 -2.85 -22.52 2.93
CA ILE A 49 -3.32 -21.17 2.62
C ILE A 49 -4.84 -21.12 2.49
N ARG A 50 -5.45 -22.12 1.84
CA ARG A 50 -6.91 -22.23 1.72
C ARG A 50 -7.60 -22.34 3.08
N SER A 51 -7.05 -23.16 3.98
CA SER A 51 -7.55 -23.26 5.36
C SER A 51 -7.44 -21.93 6.10
N LEU A 52 -6.32 -21.23 5.97
CA LEU A 52 -6.13 -19.90 6.55
C LEU A 52 -7.14 -18.89 5.99
N LEU A 53 -7.40 -18.92 4.68
CA LEU A 53 -8.42 -18.07 4.06
C LEU A 53 -9.83 -18.39 4.58
N ASP A 54 -10.16 -19.66 4.83
CA ASP A 54 -11.44 -20.05 5.43
C ASP A 54 -11.62 -19.44 6.82
N GLU A 55 -10.58 -19.46 7.66
CA GLU A 55 -10.60 -18.80 8.98
C GLU A 55 -10.79 -17.28 8.84
N VAL A 56 -10.05 -16.63 7.94
CA VAL A 56 -10.19 -15.20 7.67
C VAL A 56 -11.61 -14.86 7.21
N MET A 57 -12.18 -15.63 6.28
CA MET A 57 -13.55 -15.45 5.79
C MET A 57 -14.62 -15.72 6.86
N GLY A 58 -14.30 -16.54 7.87
CA GLY A 58 -15.15 -16.78 9.04
C GLY A 58 -15.23 -15.56 9.96
N VAL A 59 -14.19 -14.73 10.02
CA VAL A 59 -14.13 -13.50 10.82
C VAL A 59 -14.68 -12.29 10.05
N PHE A 60 -14.34 -12.17 8.76
CA PHE A 60 -14.69 -11.00 7.96
C PHE A 60 -15.86 -11.30 7.00
N PRO A 61 -17.06 -10.73 7.21
CA PRO A 61 -18.24 -11.03 6.40
C PRO A 61 -18.22 -10.34 5.03
N PHE A 62 -17.20 -9.54 4.74
CA PHE A 62 -17.13 -8.70 3.54
C PHE A 62 -16.82 -9.50 2.27
N PRO A 63 -17.31 -9.07 1.11
CA PRO A 63 -17.16 -9.82 -0.15
C PRO A 63 -15.75 -9.73 -0.74
N TYR A 64 -14.82 -9.00 -0.12
CA TYR A 64 -13.48 -8.76 -0.65
C TYR A 64 -12.42 -9.31 0.30
N ILE A 65 -11.40 -9.98 -0.25
CA ILE A 65 -10.21 -10.43 0.50
C ILE A 65 -8.98 -9.97 -0.28
N HIS A 66 -8.15 -9.13 0.33
CA HIS A 66 -6.87 -8.73 -0.26
C HIS A 66 -5.82 -9.82 -0.01
N ILE A 67 -5.31 -10.43 -1.07
CA ILE A 67 -4.33 -11.54 -0.97
C ILE A 67 -2.89 -11.07 -1.20
N GLY A 68 -2.65 -9.79 -1.45
CA GLY A 68 -1.30 -9.24 -1.66
C GLY A 68 -0.85 -9.46 -3.11
N GLY A 69 0.31 -10.07 -3.31
CA GLY A 69 0.84 -10.41 -4.65
C GLY A 69 2.03 -9.56 -5.07
N ASP A 70 2.40 -8.60 -4.24
CA ASP A 70 3.50 -7.69 -4.40
C ASP A 70 4.87 -8.34 -4.13
N GLU A 71 5.89 -7.84 -4.82
CA GLU A 71 7.33 -7.98 -4.51
C GLU A 71 7.84 -9.41 -4.28
N ALA A 72 7.14 -10.41 -4.84
CA ALA A 72 7.56 -11.80 -4.71
C ALA A 72 8.87 -12.02 -5.48
N LEU A 73 10.02 -12.16 -4.83
CA LEU A 73 11.29 -12.42 -5.52
C LEU A 73 11.39 -13.92 -5.88
N LYS A 74 11.63 -14.24 -7.16
CA LYS A 74 11.40 -15.59 -7.74
C LYS A 74 12.62 -16.53 -7.66
N GLU A 75 13.70 -16.14 -7.02
CA GLU A 75 14.97 -16.88 -7.00
C GLU A 75 14.80 -18.28 -6.40
N ASP A 76 14.06 -18.42 -5.31
CA ASP A 76 13.82 -19.73 -4.69
C ASP A 76 12.93 -20.60 -5.58
N TRP A 77 11.95 -20.03 -6.27
CA TRP A 77 11.10 -20.76 -7.23
C TRP A 77 11.89 -21.25 -8.45
N LYS A 78 12.86 -20.46 -8.94
CA LYS A 78 13.78 -20.87 -10.03
C LYS A 78 14.59 -22.11 -9.67
N ARG A 79 14.99 -22.25 -8.40
CA ARG A 79 15.81 -23.37 -7.91
C ARG A 79 14.99 -24.53 -7.33
N CYS A 80 13.74 -24.31 -6.94
CA CYS A 80 12.91 -25.32 -6.30
C CYS A 80 12.42 -26.36 -7.32
N LYS A 81 12.80 -27.64 -7.12
CA LYS A 81 12.37 -28.75 -7.97
C LYS A 81 10.85 -28.87 -8.06
N LYS A 82 10.13 -28.71 -6.95
CA LYS A 82 8.66 -28.78 -6.93
C LYS A 82 8.04 -27.67 -7.79
N CYS A 83 8.49 -26.43 -7.62
CA CYS A 83 8.02 -25.29 -8.43
C CYS A 83 8.34 -25.48 -9.91
N GLN A 84 9.54 -25.93 -10.26
CA GLN A 84 9.92 -26.17 -11.66
C GLN A 84 9.12 -27.33 -12.29
N SER A 85 8.84 -28.39 -11.52
CA SER A 85 7.98 -29.49 -11.98
C SER A 85 6.55 -29.02 -12.23
N LEU A 86 5.97 -28.25 -11.30
CA LEU A 86 4.64 -27.68 -11.47
C LEU A 86 4.59 -26.74 -12.69
N ARG A 87 5.60 -25.86 -12.84
CA ARG A 87 5.74 -24.96 -13.97
C ARG A 87 5.69 -25.71 -15.31
N LYS A 88 6.46 -26.79 -15.45
CA LYS A 88 6.46 -27.64 -16.64
C LYS A 88 5.14 -28.36 -16.85
N ALA A 89 4.58 -28.95 -15.79
CA ALA A 89 3.31 -29.68 -15.84
C ALA A 89 2.14 -28.81 -16.30
N GLN A 90 2.17 -27.51 -15.96
CA GLN A 90 1.16 -26.53 -16.34
C GLN A 90 1.50 -25.76 -17.62
N GLY A 91 2.60 -26.10 -18.32
CA GLY A 91 3.01 -25.44 -19.55
C GLY A 91 3.43 -23.97 -19.40
N LEU A 92 3.83 -23.54 -18.19
CA LEU A 92 4.13 -22.14 -17.88
C LEU A 92 5.55 -21.78 -18.33
N THR A 93 5.71 -20.62 -18.97
CA THR A 93 6.97 -20.20 -19.61
C THR A 93 8.01 -19.74 -18.60
N ASN A 94 7.59 -19.17 -17.45
CA ASN A 94 8.48 -18.58 -16.46
C ASN A 94 7.84 -18.50 -15.05
N GLU A 95 8.60 -18.08 -14.03
CA GLU A 95 8.11 -18.00 -12.65
C GLU A 95 7.08 -16.90 -12.40
N ARG A 96 6.97 -15.90 -13.29
CA ARG A 96 5.89 -14.90 -13.20
C ARG A 96 4.56 -15.51 -13.61
N GLU A 97 4.53 -16.36 -14.63
CA GLU A 97 3.34 -17.16 -14.94
C GLU A 97 3.04 -18.18 -13.83
N LEU A 98 4.06 -18.72 -13.15
CA LEU A 98 3.86 -19.53 -11.94
C LEU A 98 3.19 -18.73 -10.82
N GLN A 99 3.56 -17.45 -10.64
CA GLN A 99 2.88 -16.55 -9.69
C GLN A 99 1.42 -16.36 -10.09
N GLY A 100 1.15 -16.17 -11.38
CA GLY A 100 -0.20 -16.11 -11.93
C GLY A 100 -1.03 -17.33 -11.63
N TYR A 101 -0.49 -18.50 -11.93
CA TYR A 101 -1.12 -19.79 -11.64
C TYR A 101 -1.43 -19.93 -10.15
N PHE A 102 -0.47 -19.60 -9.28
CA PHE A 102 -0.65 -19.62 -7.83
C PHE A 102 -1.78 -18.68 -7.38
N LEU A 103 -1.79 -17.43 -7.85
CA LEU A 103 -2.82 -16.45 -7.51
C LEU A 103 -4.19 -16.88 -8.03
N ASN A 104 -4.29 -17.37 -9.27
CA ASN A 104 -5.54 -17.85 -9.86
C ASN A 104 -6.17 -19.00 -9.07
N ARG A 105 -5.36 -19.90 -8.49
CA ARG A 105 -5.88 -20.92 -7.57
C ARG A 105 -6.58 -20.30 -6.36
N MET A 106 -6.02 -19.23 -5.80
CA MET A 106 -6.62 -18.53 -4.66
C MET A 106 -7.83 -17.69 -5.07
N VAL A 107 -7.78 -17.02 -6.22
CA VAL A 107 -8.92 -16.29 -6.80
C VAL A 107 -10.10 -17.23 -6.99
N ALA A 108 -9.92 -18.36 -7.69
CA ALA A 108 -10.98 -19.34 -7.91
C ALA A 108 -11.52 -19.93 -6.60
N TYR A 109 -10.66 -20.14 -5.61
CA TYR A 109 -11.07 -20.64 -4.30
C TYR A 109 -11.98 -19.65 -3.55
N LEU A 110 -11.65 -18.36 -3.61
CA LEU A 110 -12.44 -17.27 -3.04
C LEU A 110 -13.77 -17.09 -3.78
N GLU A 111 -13.78 -17.18 -5.11
CA GLU A 111 -15.00 -17.06 -5.92
C GLU A 111 -16.01 -18.17 -5.62
N GLN A 112 -15.55 -19.41 -5.44
CA GLN A 112 -16.40 -20.53 -5.02
C GLN A 112 -17.10 -20.29 -3.69
N ARG A 113 -16.62 -19.33 -2.89
CA ARG A 113 -17.17 -18.92 -1.59
C ARG A 113 -17.85 -17.55 -1.64
N GLY A 114 -18.14 -17.04 -2.84
CA GLY A 114 -18.78 -15.75 -3.04
C GLY A 114 -17.91 -14.55 -2.66
N ARG A 115 -16.58 -14.72 -2.63
CA ARG A 115 -15.62 -13.63 -2.36
C ARG A 115 -14.88 -13.24 -3.63
N ARG A 116 -14.35 -12.03 -3.63
CA ARG A 116 -13.53 -11.46 -4.70
C ARG A 116 -12.14 -11.12 -4.17
N ALA A 117 -11.12 -11.54 -4.89
CA ALA A 117 -9.73 -11.25 -4.52
C ALA A 117 -9.34 -9.81 -4.90
N ILE A 118 -8.53 -9.16 -4.06
CA ILE A 118 -7.78 -7.95 -4.42
C ILE A 118 -6.28 -8.30 -4.45
N VAL A 119 -5.57 -7.82 -5.47
CA VAL A 119 -4.16 -8.12 -5.72
C VAL A 119 -3.41 -6.85 -6.08
N TRP A 120 -2.22 -6.63 -5.51
CA TRP A 120 -1.33 -5.54 -5.90
C TRP A 120 -0.92 -5.64 -7.37
N ASN A 121 -0.82 -4.51 -8.06
CA ASN A 121 -0.74 -4.48 -9.51
C ASN A 121 0.58 -5.02 -10.10
N ASP A 122 1.67 -5.07 -9.33
CA ASP A 122 2.92 -5.72 -9.75
C ASP A 122 2.82 -7.25 -9.73
N GLY A 123 1.90 -7.79 -8.92
CA GLY A 123 1.49 -9.18 -8.93
C GLY A 123 0.61 -9.58 -10.13
N LEU A 124 0.09 -8.61 -10.90
CA LEU A 124 -0.61 -8.89 -12.15
C LEU A 124 0.35 -9.53 -13.16
N CYS A 125 -0.03 -10.69 -13.65
CA CYS A 125 0.51 -11.33 -14.83
C CYS A 125 -0.58 -11.43 -15.89
N ASP A 126 -0.18 -11.64 -17.14
CA ASP A 126 -1.13 -11.67 -18.26
C ASP A 126 -2.15 -12.82 -18.15
N THR A 127 -1.85 -13.83 -17.34
CA THR A 127 -2.72 -14.99 -17.08
C THR A 127 -3.65 -14.81 -15.87
N LEU A 128 -3.54 -13.73 -15.09
CA LEU A 128 -4.39 -13.54 -13.91
C LEU A 128 -5.84 -13.27 -14.35
N SER A 129 -6.80 -13.91 -13.69
CA SER A 129 -8.23 -13.70 -13.96
C SER A 129 -8.62 -12.23 -13.83
N SER A 130 -9.41 -11.72 -14.79
CA SER A 130 -9.98 -10.37 -14.74
C SER A 130 -10.97 -10.17 -13.58
N SER A 131 -11.44 -11.26 -12.95
CA SER A 131 -12.29 -11.20 -11.77
C SER A 131 -11.59 -10.69 -10.51
N ALA A 132 -10.26 -10.82 -10.43
CA ALA A 132 -9.45 -10.22 -9.40
C ALA A 132 -9.44 -8.70 -9.55
N ILE A 133 -9.59 -7.97 -8.45
CA ILE A 133 -9.48 -6.52 -8.44
C ILE A 133 -8.00 -6.16 -8.31
N ALA A 134 -7.49 -5.31 -9.19
CA ALA A 134 -6.13 -4.79 -9.09
C ALA A 134 -6.07 -3.64 -8.08
N GLN A 135 -5.00 -3.54 -7.29
CA GLN A 135 -4.69 -2.34 -6.52
C GLN A 135 -3.41 -1.69 -7.07
N ASP A 136 -3.56 -0.52 -7.71
CA ASP A 136 -2.50 0.19 -8.43
C ASP A 136 -1.64 1.03 -7.49
N TRP A 137 -0.41 0.58 -7.23
CA TRP A 137 0.52 1.31 -6.38
C TRP A 137 1.82 1.70 -7.05
N THR A 138 2.24 0.92 -8.07
CA THR A 138 3.57 1.04 -8.65
C THR A 138 3.94 2.47 -9.07
N PRO A 139 5.16 2.94 -8.77
CA PRO A 139 5.68 4.21 -9.27
C PRO A 139 5.71 4.29 -10.80
N PHE A 140 5.78 5.50 -11.35
CA PHE A 140 5.76 5.75 -12.80
C PHE A 140 6.91 5.10 -13.58
N PHE A 141 8.01 4.75 -12.91
CA PHE A 141 9.18 4.09 -13.49
C PHE A 141 9.07 2.56 -13.53
N ILE A 142 8.03 1.99 -12.94
CA ILE A 142 7.70 0.57 -13.04
C ILE A 142 6.52 0.43 -14.00
N GLU A 143 6.56 -0.57 -14.89
CA GLU A 143 5.49 -0.87 -15.86
C GLU A 143 4.21 -1.43 -15.19
N GLY A 144 3.85 -0.99 -13.99
CA GLY A 144 2.65 -1.47 -13.29
C GLY A 144 1.38 -0.74 -13.72
N ARG A 145 1.42 0.57 -13.94
CA ARG A 145 0.26 1.32 -14.48
C ARG A 145 -0.22 0.78 -15.83
N GLY A 146 0.71 0.34 -16.67
CA GLY A 146 0.41 -0.31 -17.94
C GLY A 146 -0.33 -1.64 -17.77
N ARG A 147 0.04 -2.43 -16.75
CA ARG A 147 -0.63 -3.69 -16.39
C ARG A 147 -2.03 -3.45 -15.87
N THR A 148 -2.21 -2.50 -14.96
CA THR A 148 -3.54 -2.12 -14.45
C THR A 148 -4.44 -1.67 -15.59
N ALA A 149 -3.94 -0.85 -16.53
CA ALA A 149 -4.72 -0.43 -17.68
C ALA A 149 -5.07 -1.60 -18.63
N ARG A 150 -4.17 -2.57 -18.84
CA ARG A 150 -4.47 -3.80 -19.60
C ARG A 150 -5.55 -4.63 -18.91
N HIS A 151 -5.46 -4.79 -17.59
CA HIS A 151 -6.43 -5.49 -16.77
C HIS A 151 -7.83 -4.87 -16.87
N ILE A 152 -7.91 -3.54 -16.76
CA ILE A 152 -9.17 -2.79 -16.92
C ILE A 152 -9.76 -2.98 -18.33
N ARG A 153 -8.92 -2.94 -19.38
CA ARG A 153 -9.38 -3.18 -20.75
C ARG A 153 -9.88 -4.60 -20.98
N ALA A 154 -9.40 -5.58 -20.20
CA ALA A 154 -9.89 -6.95 -20.21
C ALA A 154 -11.15 -7.16 -19.35
N GLY A 155 -11.79 -6.09 -18.88
CA GLY A 155 -13.00 -6.12 -18.05
C GLY A 155 -12.74 -6.25 -16.54
N GLY A 156 -11.46 -6.21 -16.13
CA GLY A 156 -11.11 -6.19 -14.72
C GLY A 156 -11.34 -4.84 -14.05
N GLN A 157 -11.33 -4.84 -12.72
CA GLN A 157 -11.55 -3.63 -11.91
C GLN A 157 -10.27 -3.23 -11.17
N ALA A 158 -10.16 -1.96 -10.78
CA ALA A 158 -8.99 -1.44 -10.07
C ALA A 158 -9.33 -0.45 -8.94
N ILE A 159 -8.51 -0.49 -7.88
CA ILE A 159 -8.42 0.49 -6.80
C ILE A 159 -7.13 1.27 -6.98
N MET A 160 -7.16 2.58 -6.75
CA MET A 160 -6.03 3.46 -7.03
C MET A 160 -5.31 3.87 -5.74
N SER A 161 -4.03 3.49 -5.60
CA SER A 161 -3.18 3.77 -4.44
C SER A 161 -1.82 4.34 -4.86
N ALA A 162 -1.81 5.40 -5.68
CA ALA A 162 -0.57 5.90 -6.28
C ALA A 162 0.51 6.31 -5.25
N TYR A 163 1.68 5.67 -5.35
CA TYR A 163 2.86 5.84 -4.47
C TYR A 163 3.14 7.30 -4.08
N LEU A 164 3.49 8.18 -5.01
CA LEU A 164 3.85 9.58 -4.71
C LEU A 164 2.65 10.52 -4.50
N ARG A 165 1.48 9.99 -4.13
CA ARG A 165 0.24 10.76 -3.93
C ARG A 165 -0.46 10.42 -2.63
N VAL A 166 -0.61 9.12 -2.34
CA VAL A 166 -1.45 8.63 -1.25
C VAL A 166 -0.75 7.59 -0.37
N TYR A 167 0.58 7.51 -0.40
CA TYR A 167 1.37 6.79 0.61
C TYR A 167 1.69 7.74 1.75
N TYR A 168 1.09 7.50 2.92
CA TYR A 168 1.14 8.41 4.05
C TYR A 168 2.32 8.16 4.98
N ASP A 169 2.99 7.02 4.88
CA ASP A 169 4.27 6.76 5.56
C ASP A 169 5.38 7.74 5.12
N LEU A 170 5.29 8.26 3.89
CA LEU A 170 6.22 9.25 3.35
C LEU A 170 5.95 10.67 3.91
N PRO A 171 7.00 11.49 4.11
CA PRO A 171 6.91 12.80 4.75
C PRO A 171 6.20 13.84 3.87
N TYR A 172 5.69 14.91 4.48
CA TYR A 172 5.07 16.04 3.78
C TYR A 172 6.05 16.79 2.86
N ALA A 173 7.34 16.75 3.17
CA ALA A 173 8.40 17.23 2.30
C ALA A 173 8.38 16.54 0.92
N LEU A 174 8.11 15.23 0.89
CA LEU A 174 8.04 14.43 -0.32
C LEU A 174 6.65 14.50 -0.96
N ILE A 175 5.60 14.25 -0.19
CA ILE A 175 4.20 14.28 -0.61
C ILE A 175 3.45 15.39 0.15
N PRO A 176 3.49 16.65 -0.34
CA PRO A 176 2.73 17.74 0.28
C PRO A 176 1.23 17.49 0.22
N LEU A 177 0.47 18.06 1.17
CA LEU A 177 -1.00 18.04 1.16
C LEU A 177 -1.58 18.45 -0.19
N LYS A 178 -1.03 19.50 -0.81
CA LYS A 178 -1.44 19.97 -2.14
C LYS A 178 -1.27 18.90 -3.22
N ALA A 179 -0.21 18.11 -3.16
CA ALA A 179 0.07 17.05 -4.12
C ALA A 179 -0.89 15.86 -3.96
N THR A 180 -1.28 15.52 -2.73
CA THR A 180 -2.36 14.56 -2.43
C THR A 180 -3.69 15.08 -2.94
N TYR A 181 -4.05 16.34 -2.65
CA TYR A 181 -5.30 16.94 -3.16
C TYR A 181 -5.33 16.97 -4.69
N GLN A 182 -4.18 17.23 -5.33
CA GLN A 182 -3.99 17.25 -6.79
C GLN A 182 -4.00 15.89 -7.47
N TYR A 183 -4.11 14.81 -6.72
CA TYR A 183 -4.19 13.50 -7.30
C TYR A 183 -5.56 13.24 -7.92
N GLU A 184 -5.55 12.80 -9.18
CA GLU A 184 -6.73 12.30 -9.88
C GLU A 184 -6.52 10.82 -10.19
N PRO A 185 -7.41 9.93 -9.72
CA PRO A 185 -7.29 8.48 -9.86
C PRO A 185 -7.76 8.00 -11.24
N VAL A 186 -7.31 8.66 -12.32
CA VAL A 186 -7.67 8.33 -13.72
C VAL A 186 -6.45 7.84 -14.50
N PHE A 187 -6.68 7.00 -15.51
CA PHE A 187 -5.68 6.59 -16.48
C PHE A 187 -5.90 7.33 -17.80
N HIS A 188 -4.86 7.97 -18.34
CA HIS A 188 -4.98 8.73 -19.61
C HIS A 188 -5.46 7.89 -20.81
N ASN A 189 -5.33 6.55 -20.75
CA ASN A 189 -5.71 5.62 -21.83
C ASN A 189 -6.90 4.72 -21.44
N ILE A 190 -7.69 5.11 -20.44
CA ILE A 190 -8.97 4.46 -20.07
C ILE A 190 -10.03 5.56 -20.11
N SER A 191 -11.05 5.39 -20.95
CA SER A 191 -12.08 6.38 -21.17
C SER A 191 -13.45 5.74 -21.39
N GLY A 192 -14.51 6.54 -21.24
CA GLY A 192 -15.88 6.10 -21.49
C GLY A 192 -16.34 5.06 -20.46
N GLU A 193 -17.02 4.00 -20.91
CA GLU A 193 -17.56 2.96 -20.03
C GLU A 193 -16.49 2.28 -19.15
N GLN A 194 -15.25 2.20 -19.63
CA GLN A 194 -14.14 1.58 -18.90
C GLN A 194 -13.70 2.39 -17.67
N GLU A 195 -14.05 3.68 -17.57
CA GLU A 195 -13.81 4.47 -16.35
C GLU A 195 -14.58 3.91 -15.16
N GLY A 196 -15.74 3.27 -15.39
CA GLY A 196 -16.55 2.62 -14.36
C GLY A 196 -15.88 1.40 -13.71
N ASN A 197 -14.78 0.90 -14.29
CA ASN A 197 -13.98 -0.18 -13.70
C ASN A 197 -12.96 0.32 -12.67
N ILE A 198 -12.80 1.63 -12.52
CA ILE A 198 -12.02 2.23 -11.44
C ILE A 198 -12.94 2.39 -10.23
N LEU A 199 -12.75 1.55 -9.22
CA LEU A 199 -13.62 1.48 -8.04
C LEU A 199 -13.45 2.67 -7.09
N GLY A 200 -12.27 3.28 -7.06
CA GLY A 200 -12.00 4.40 -6.19
C GLY A 200 -10.51 4.58 -5.87
N VAL A 201 -10.25 5.32 -4.79
CA VAL A 201 -8.91 5.65 -4.28
C VAL A 201 -8.76 5.12 -2.85
N GLU A 202 -7.57 4.61 -2.54
CA GLU A 202 -7.18 4.21 -1.18
C GLU A 202 -5.83 4.84 -0.83
N ALA A 203 -5.74 5.44 0.36
CA ALA A 203 -4.47 5.85 0.93
C ALA A 203 -3.88 4.72 1.78
N ALA A 204 -2.62 4.42 1.54
CA ALA A 204 -1.88 3.40 2.27
C ALA A 204 -0.96 4.05 3.30
N ILE A 205 -0.82 3.44 4.47
CA ILE A 205 0.20 3.82 5.45
C ILE A 205 0.99 2.58 5.85
N TRP A 206 2.20 2.47 5.33
CA TRP A 206 3.15 1.44 5.73
C TRP A 206 3.81 1.82 7.06
N THR A 207 4.13 0.84 7.90
CA THR A 207 4.47 1.07 9.30
C THR A 207 5.94 0.78 9.65
N GLU A 208 6.84 0.74 8.66
CA GLU A 208 8.28 0.60 8.89
C GLU A 208 8.82 1.73 9.79
N TRP A 209 8.26 2.92 9.63
CA TRP A 209 8.70 4.16 10.29
C TRP A 209 7.60 4.82 11.12
N ILE A 210 6.52 4.08 11.40
CA ILE A 210 5.36 4.55 12.15
C ILE A 210 5.22 3.65 13.37
N ASP A 211 5.93 4.00 14.43
CA ASP A 211 6.05 3.23 15.67
C ASP A 211 5.12 3.72 16.79
N THR A 212 4.42 4.83 16.56
CA THR A 212 3.54 5.48 17.53
C THR A 212 2.25 5.97 16.88
N GLU A 213 1.16 6.03 17.66
CA GLU A 213 -0.09 6.65 17.23
C GLU A 213 0.09 8.14 16.89
N GLU A 214 0.97 8.84 17.61
CA GLU A 214 1.31 10.24 17.33
C GLU A 214 1.84 10.39 15.90
N LYS A 215 2.80 9.54 15.52
CA LYS A 215 3.37 9.53 14.17
C LYS A 215 2.35 9.10 13.13
N LEU A 216 1.52 8.10 13.42
CA LEU A 216 0.44 7.64 12.56
C LEU A 216 -0.51 8.78 12.20
N PHE A 217 -1.04 9.49 13.20
CA PHE A 217 -1.98 10.57 12.98
C PHE A 217 -1.31 11.82 12.38
N PHE A 218 -0.08 12.15 12.78
CA PHE A 218 0.69 13.24 12.15
C PHE A 218 0.83 13.02 10.64
N ASN A 219 1.25 11.82 10.24
CA ASN A 219 1.42 11.47 8.85
C ASN A 219 0.07 11.43 8.11
N THR A 220 -1.01 10.98 8.76
CA THR A 220 -2.32 10.81 8.12
C THR A 220 -3.10 12.12 7.97
N LEU A 221 -3.07 12.98 8.99
CA LEU A 221 -3.88 14.19 9.08
C LEU A 221 -3.04 15.42 8.76
N PRO A 222 -3.50 16.30 7.84
CA PRO A 222 -4.82 16.36 7.22
C PRO A 222 -4.95 15.68 5.85
N ARG A 223 -3.94 14.94 5.36
CA ARG A 223 -3.97 14.32 4.02
C ARG A 223 -5.22 13.46 3.78
N LEU A 224 -5.71 12.78 4.83
CA LEU A 224 -6.92 11.97 4.75
C LEU A 224 -8.14 12.73 4.23
N ALA A 225 -8.31 14.00 4.63
CA ALA A 225 -9.41 14.83 4.14
C ALA A 225 -9.28 15.12 2.63
N ALA A 226 -8.05 15.28 2.13
CA ALA A 226 -7.80 15.47 0.70
C ALA A 226 -8.13 14.19 -0.10
N THR A 227 -7.68 13.01 0.36
CA THR A 227 -8.01 11.74 -0.31
C THR A 227 -9.50 11.43 -0.24
N ALA A 228 -10.16 11.69 0.88
CA ALA A 228 -11.62 11.53 1.01
C ALA A 228 -12.37 12.41 0.00
N GLU A 229 -11.92 13.65 -0.20
CA GLU A 229 -12.52 14.52 -1.20
C GLU A 229 -12.31 14.02 -2.63
N THR A 230 -11.11 13.51 -2.94
CA THR A 230 -10.80 12.88 -4.23
C THR A 230 -11.70 11.69 -4.51
N GLY A 231 -11.99 10.85 -3.51
CA GLY A 231 -12.85 9.67 -3.67
C GLY A 231 -14.35 9.97 -3.67
N TRP A 232 -14.79 11.12 -3.14
CA TRP A 232 -16.20 11.42 -2.92
C TRP A 232 -16.79 12.48 -3.86
N THR A 233 -16.01 13.52 -4.19
CA THR A 233 -16.55 14.72 -4.82
C THR A 233 -16.58 14.60 -6.34
N LYS A 234 -17.77 14.71 -6.94
CA LYS A 234 -17.96 14.66 -8.41
C LYS A 234 -17.20 15.76 -9.15
N ARG A 235 -17.16 16.97 -8.58
CA ARG A 235 -16.57 18.14 -9.23
C ARG A 235 -15.56 18.80 -8.33
N ARG A 236 -14.31 18.72 -8.74
CA ARG A 236 -13.19 19.18 -7.93
C ARG A 236 -13.18 20.70 -7.80
N THR A 237 -12.99 21.18 -6.58
CA THR A 237 -12.82 22.61 -6.31
C THR A 237 -11.35 23.02 -6.39
N PRO A 238 -11.03 24.30 -6.64
CA PRO A 238 -9.66 24.78 -6.51
C PRO A 238 -9.12 24.53 -5.10
N TYR A 239 -7.82 24.29 -4.97
CA TYR A 239 -7.19 23.94 -3.70
C TYR A 239 -7.44 24.96 -2.57
N TYR A 240 -7.56 26.25 -2.88
CA TYR A 240 -7.87 27.27 -1.86
C TYR A 240 -9.25 27.04 -1.22
N ALA A 241 -10.24 26.54 -1.98
CA ALA A 241 -11.59 26.27 -1.48
C ALA A 241 -11.60 25.04 -0.56
N PHE A 242 -10.79 24.02 -0.90
CA PHE A 242 -10.51 22.90 0.00
C PHE A 242 -9.89 23.37 1.31
N LEU A 243 -8.87 24.25 1.27
CA LEU A 243 -8.25 24.78 2.48
C LEU A 243 -9.22 25.53 3.39
N MET A 244 -10.19 26.25 2.82
CA MET A 244 -11.24 26.90 3.61
C MET A 244 -12.13 25.90 4.34
N ARG A 245 -12.46 24.79 3.70
CA ARG A 245 -13.23 23.69 4.30
C ARG A 245 -12.40 22.81 5.23
N LEU A 246 -11.07 22.80 5.09
CA LEU A 246 -10.17 22.06 5.97
C LEU A 246 -10.04 22.71 7.36
N LYS A 247 -10.14 24.05 7.47
CA LYS A 247 -9.93 24.78 8.73
C LYS A 247 -10.73 24.21 9.93
N PRO A 248 -12.04 23.94 9.83
CA PRO A 248 -12.80 23.35 10.94
C PRO A 248 -12.34 21.94 11.35
N HIS A 249 -11.70 21.18 10.46
CA HIS A 249 -11.19 19.86 10.82
C HIS A 249 -10.05 19.93 11.85
N TYR A 250 -9.23 20.98 11.83
CA TYR A 250 -8.19 21.15 12.86
C TYR A 250 -8.78 21.35 14.25
N ASP A 251 -9.93 22.01 14.37
CA ASP A 251 -10.64 22.14 15.64
C ASP A 251 -11.16 20.78 16.12
N LEU A 252 -11.65 19.96 15.20
CA LEU A 252 -12.05 18.58 15.49
C LEU A 252 -10.86 17.74 15.97
N TYR A 253 -9.73 17.75 15.25
CA TYR A 253 -8.54 16.98 15.62
C TYR A 253 -8.04 17.39 17.01
N ARG A 254 -8.01 18.70 17.31
CA ARG A 254 -7.65 19.20 18.65
C ARG A 254 -8.61 18.72 19.73
N ARG A 255 -9.93 18.76 19.49
CA ARG A 255 -10.93 18.27 20.45
C ARG A 255 -10.84 16.77 20.70
N LEU A 256 -10.44 16.00 19.69
CA LEU A 256 -10.23 14.56 19.79
C LEU A 256 -8.84 14.18 20.35
N GLY A 257 -7.97 15.16 20.62
CA GLY A 257 -6.61 14.89 21.09
C GLY A 257 -5.72 14.19 20.05
N MET A 258 -6.07 14.28 18.76
CA MET A 258 -5.32 13.63 17.69
C MET A 258 -4.17 14.51 17.23
N THR A 259 -2.97 13.94 17.08
CA THR A 259 -1.85 14.63 16.45
C THR A 259 -2.10 14.83 14.97
N TYR A 260 -1.77 16.00 14.43
CA TYR A 260 -1.88 16.28 13.00
C TYR A 260 -0.74 17.19 12.56
N ALA A 261 -0.38 17.13 11.28
CA ALA A 261 0.62 18.03 10.71
C ALA A 261 0.05 19.45 10.56
N ARG A 262 0.79 20.44 11.04
CA ARG A 262 0.43 21.87 11.02
C ARG A 262 1.26 22.62 9.99
N ASP A 263 0.73 23.75 9.52
CA ASP A 263 1.35 24.61 8.51
C ASP A 263 1.67 23.89 7.18
N VAL A 264 0.91 22.84 6.85
CA VAL A 264 1.09 22.02 5.64
C VAL A 264 0.18 22.46 4.47
N GLU A 265 -0.69 23.45 4.68
CA GLU A 265 -1.58 24.01 3.66
C GLU A 265 -0.78 24.60 2.51
N ARG A 266 0.36 25.22 2.81
CA ARG A 266 1.34 25.65 1.82
C ARG A 266 2.46 24.61 1.75
N PRO A 267 2.73 24.04 0.57
CA PRO A 267 3.89 23.17 0.41
C PRO A 267 5.16 23.89 0.85
N TYR A 268 6.08 23.14 1.47
CA TYR A 268 7.40 23.67 1.79
C TYR A 268 8.11 24.20 0.53
N SER A 269 9.04 25.14 0.73
CA SER A 269 9.92 25.60 -0.35
C SER A 269 10.68 24.43 -0.97
N LEU A 270 11.07 24.56 -2.24
CA LEU A 270 11.77 23.48 -2.95
C LEU A 270 13.00 22.97 -2.19
N TRP A 271 13.81 23.90 -1.66
CA TRP A 271 14.95 23.57 -0.82
C TRP A 271 14.58 22.76 0.42
N ARG A 272 13.53 23.19 1.16
CA ARG A 272 13.07 22.47 2.35
C ARG A 272 12.45 21.10 2.01
N ARG A 273 11.82 20.96 0.85
CA ARG A 273 11.34 19.66 0.36
C ARG A 273 12.49 18.70 0.09
N ILE A 274 13.53 19.16 -0.61
CA ILE A 274 14.72 18.36 -0.90
C ILE A 274 15.44 17.97 0.39
N SER A 275 15.76 18.94 1.26
CA SER A 275 16.48 18.67 2.50
C SER A 275 15.66 17.85 3.50
N GLY A 276 14.35 18.07 3.57
CA GLY A 276 13.43 17.29 4.42
C GLY A 276 13.32 15.84 3.95
N THR A 277 13.17 15.62 2.65
CA THR A 277 13.15 14.27 2.07
C THR A 277 14.48 13.55 2.31
N TRP A 278 15.61 14.23 2.12
CA TRP A 278 16.92 13.65 2.40
C TRP A 278 17.11 13.30 3.88
N THR A 279 16.68 14.19 4.79
CA THR A 279 16.72 13.93 6.24
C THR A 279 15.89 12.70 6.59
N PHE A 280 14.67 12.59 6.06
CA PHE A 280 13.82 11.41 6.24
C PHE A 280 14.51 10.11 5.79
N LEU A 281 15.09 10.11 4.59
CA LEU A 281 15.69 8.91 4.00
C LEU A 281 17.04 8.50 4.62
N ARG A 282 17.80 9.44 5.19
CA ARG A 282 19.20 9.21 5.58
C ARG A 282 19.51 9.42 7.05
N LYS A 283 18.62 10.06 7.81
CA LYS A 283 18.91 10.50 9.17
C LYS A 283 17.80 10.17 10.16
N GLU A 284 16.61 10.71 9.94
CA GLU A 284 15.56 10.77 10.96
C GLU A 284 14.17 10.76 10.30
N THR A 285 13.45 9.65 10.44
CA THR A 285 12.12 9.45 9.84
C THR A 285 11.01 10.20 10.59
N HIS A 286 11.29 10.60 11.84
CA HIS A 286 10.41 11.42 12.67
C HIS A 286 10.69 12.92 12.53
N ALA A 287 11.58 13.35 11.62
CA ALA A 287 12.11 14.71 11.59
C ALA A 287 11.03 15.80 11.57
N GLU A 288 9.99 15.65 10.76
CA GLU A 288 8.89 16.62 10.67
C GLU A 288 8.05 16.68 11.94
N LEU A 289 7.79 15.54 12.57
CA LEU A 289 7.05 15.47 13.84
C LEU A 289 7.89 16.09 14.96
N LEU A 290 9.15 15.69 15.09
CA LEU A 290 10.07 16.24 16.10
C LEU A 290 10.26 17.75 15.94
N GLU A 291 10.39 18.24 14.71
CA GLU A 291 10.44 19.67 14.41
C GLU A 291 9.17 20.38 14.91
N GLN A 292 8.00 19.80 14.64
CA GLN A 292 6.72 20.33 15.10
C GLN A 292 6.61 20.35 16.63
N THR A 293 6.94 19.25 17.32
CA THR A 293 6.87 19.14 18.78
C THR A 293 7.84 20.11 19.47
N ARG A 294 9.05 20.32 18.92
CA ARG A 294 9.99 21.32 19.44
C ARG A 294 9.43 22.74 19.34
N ARG A 295 8.79 23.09 18.22
CA ARG A 295 8.16 24.43 18.05
C ARG A 295 7.06 24.68 19.07
N ASP A 296 6.27 23.66 19.41
CA ASP A 296 5.23 23.78 20.45
C ASP A 296 5.80 24.05 21.83
N SER A 297 6.81 23.26 22.22
CA SER A 297 7.45 23.42 23.52
C SER A 297 8.03 24.84 23.73
N HIS A 298 8.60 25.43 22.68
CA HIS A 298 9.17 26.78 22.71
C HIS A 298 8.09 27.87 22.65
N GLY A 299 7.01 27.62 21.92
CA GLY A 299 5.83 28.50 21.84
C GLY A 299 5.17 28.69 23.20
N ASP A 300 4.99 27.62 23.97
CA ASP A 300 4.38 27.68 25.30
C ASP A 300 5.29 28.32 26.36
N GLN A 301 6.61 28.10 26.29
CA GLN A 301 7.57 28.81 27.16
C GLN A 301 7.56 30.33 26.91
N SER A 302 7.42 30.76 25.65
CA SER A 302 7.36 32.19 25.31
C SER A 302 6.07 32.88 25.78
N LYS A 303 4.95 32.15 25.82
CA LYS A 303 3.66 32.65 26.32
C LYS A 303 3.63 32.73 27.85
N ASN A 304 4.21 31.75 28.54
CA ASN A 304 4.35 31.78 30.01
C ASN A 304 5.30 32.87 30.51
N ASN A 305 6.30 33.27 29.72
CA ASN A 305 7.15 34.42 30.08
C ASN A 305 6.50 35.78 29.78
N LYS A 306 5.49 35.84 28.91
CA LYS A 306 4.70 37.05 28.64
C LYS A 306 3.53 37.26 29.61
N SER A 307 3.04 36.21 30.27
CA SER A 307 2.03 36.34 31.33
C SER A 307 2.61 36.64 32.72
N LYS A 308 3.94 36.62 32.86
CA LYS A 308 4.70 36.97 34.07
C LYS A 308 5.36 38.37 34.02
N ARG A 309 5.06 39.18 33.02
CA ARG A 309 5.45 40.59 32.92
C ARG A 309 4.19 41.45 32.84
#